data_AF-A0A947J3I8-F1
#
_entry.id   AF-A0A947J3I8-F1
#
_cell.length_a   1.000
_cell.length_b   1.000
_cell.length_c   1.000
_cell.angle_alpha   90.00
_cell.angle_beta   90.00
_cell.angle_gamma   90.00
#
_symmetry.space_group_name_H-M   'P 1'
#
loop_
_entity.id
_entity.type
_entity.pdbx_description
1 polymer ?
#
loop_
_entity_poly.entity_id
_entity_poly.type
_entity_poly.pdbx_seq_one_letter_code
_entity_poly.pdbx_strand_id
1 'polypeptide(L)'
;MHEILDNLHQLPSIPAVVQELIVSFDNPDLDSHHLAQKIGQDQALSAKVLRVANSAFYGLPRQVGSIQEAVTVLGFGSVRSLVLSAGFVGAFSTDDEVCVDRNLYWQRSLAAATYAKAVAKCLQQDGEMAFSAGLLHDIGILVLDVCDHERFTALWQSLQGEENGLIEAERAAFGFDHAELGAEVTRRWKFPPVIEDAIRYHYQPEHRPFQVLTGIVQVAALLARFSEEKQPEEEWFEGIPQPLRDALKLDRDKLYKHLPLPEQLEAAKNQIFS
;
A
#
# COMPACT_ATOMS: atom_id res chain seq x y z
N MET A 1 -21.00 8.84 -2.93
CA MET A 1 -20.40 7.68 -2.24
C MET A 1 -21.31 6.45 -2.24
N HIS A 2 -22.54 6.50 -1.70
CA HIS A 2 -23.45 5.33 -1.63
C HIS A 2 -23.59 4.55 -2.95
N GLU A 3 -23.81 5.23 -4.08
CA GLU A 3 -23.93 4.61 -5.41
C GLU A 3 -22.69 3.77 -5.81
N ILE A 4 -21.48 4.31 -5.60
CA ILE A 4 -20.23 3.57 -5.84
C ILE A 4 -20.09 2.41 -4.86
N LEU A 5 -20.51 2.59 -3.62
CA LEU A 5 -20.47 1.53 -2.60
C LEU A 5 -21.45 0.39 -2.89
N ASP A 6 -22.55 0.66 -3.59
CA ASP A 6 -23.49 -0.36 -4.07
C ASP A 6 -22.88 -1.14 -5.24
N ASN A 7 -22.00 -0.50 -6.03
CA ASN A 7 -21.24 -1.11 -7.13
C ASN A 7 -19.98 -1.88 -6.70
N LEU A 8 -19.69 -2.01 -5.40
CA LEU A 8 -18.51 -2.80 -4.96
C LEU A 8 -18.56 -4.27 -5.36
N HIS A 9 -19.74 -4.80 -5.73
CA HIS A 9 -19.86 -6.13 -6.31
C HIS A 9 -19.16 -6.27 -7.68
N GLN A 10 -18.83 -5.15 -8.33
CA GLN A 10 -18.03 -5.09 -9.55
C GLN A 10 -16.52 -5.18 -9.25
N LEU A 11 -16.11 -4.97 -7.99
CA LEU A 11 -14.71 -5.14 -7.63
C LEU A 11 -14.31 -6.61 -7.76
N PRO A 12 -13.06 -6.86 -8.16
CA PRO A 12 -12.51 -8.20 -8.22
C PRO A 12 -12.60 -8.88 -6.84
N SER A 13 -13.02 -10.14 -6.83
CA SER A 13 -13.13 -10.91 -5.59
C SER A 13 -11.75 -11.16 -4.99
N ILE A 14 -11.58 -10.73 -3.74
CA ILE A 14 -10.36 -10.97 -2.98
C ILE A 14 -10.36 -12.44 -2.50
N PRO A 15 -9.24 -13.18 -2.62
CA PRO A 15 -9.16 -14.56 -2.14
C PRO A 15 -9.49 -14.67 -0.65
N ALA A 16 -10.20 -15.73 -0.24
CA ALA A 16 -10.57 -15.94 1.17
C ALA A 16 -9.37 -15.92 2.13
N VAL A 17 -8.22 -16.44 1.68
CA VAL A 17 -6.97 -16.42 2.46
C VAL A 17 -6.46 -14.99 2.72
N VAL A 18 -6.66 -14.05 1.78
CA VAL A 18 -6.33 -12.63 1.96
C VAL A 18 -7.26 -12.02 3.01
N GLN A 19 -8.55 -12.36 3.00
CA GLN A 19 -9.51 -11.90 4.01
C GLN A 19 -9.15 -12.39 5.43
N GLU A 20 -8.71 -13.64 5.57
CA GLU A 20 -8.23 -14.17 6.85
C GLU A 20 -6.94 -13.48 7.33
N LEU A 21 -6.04 -13.16 6.39
CA LEU A 21 -4.82 -12.42 6.69
C LEU A 21 -5.10 -10.98 7.14
N ILE A 22 -6.11 -10.31 6.58
CA ILE A 22 -6.53 -8.98 7.05
C ILE A 22 -6.95 -9.05 8.52
N VAL A 23 -7.77 -10.04 8.88
CA VAL A 23 -8.23 -10.22 10.28
C VAL A 23 -7.07 -10.56 11.23
N SER A 24 -5.99 -11.16 10.73
CA SER A 24 -4.81 -11.50 11.54
C SER A 24 -4.01 -10.28 12.03
N PHE A 25 -4.24 -9.07 11.51
CA PHE A 25 -3.57 -7.86 12.03
C PHE A 25 -3.89 -7.60 13.50
N ASP A 26 -5.15 -7.81 13.90
CA ASP A 26 -5.62 -7.61 15.27
C ASP A 26 -5.37 -8.82 16.17
N ASN A 27 -4.87 -9.93 15.61
CA ASN A 27 -4.58 -11.15 16.36
C ASN A 27 -3.27 -11.80 15.84
N PRO A 28 -2.11 -11.42 16.40
CA PRO A 28 -0.83 -11.96 16.00
C PRO A 28 -0.65 -13.45 16.35
N ASP A 29 -1.47 -13.99 17.27
CA ASP A 29 -1.46 -15.40 17.68
C ASP A 29 -2.39 -16.27 16.81
N LEU A 30 -3.17 -15.66 15.91
CA LEU A 30 -4.02 -16.38 14.97
C LEU A 30 -3.13 -17.32 14.16
N ASP A 31 -3.47 -18.63 14.16
CA ASP A 31 -2.58 -19.72 13.78
C ASP A 31 -1.84 -19.44 12.45
N SER A 32 -0.65 -18.86 12.58
CA SER A 32 0.18 -18.41 11.45
C SER A 32 0.65 -19.60 10.62
N HIS A 33 0.77 -20.77 11.25
CA HIS A 33 1.10 -22.02 10.57
C HIS A 33 -0.06 -22.50 9.71
N HIS A 34 -1.29 -22.45 10.22
CA HIS A 34 -2.50 -22.74 9.44
C HIS A 34 -2.69 -21.77 8.28
N LEU A 35 -2.47 -20.47 8.49
CA LEU A 35 -2.53 -19.47 7.42
C LEU A 35 -1.44 -19.71 6.36
N ALA A 36 -0.22 -20.03 6.77
CA ALA A 36 0.86 -20.41 5.85
C ALA A 36 0.51 -21.66 5.03
N GLN A 37 -0.16 -22.65 5.64
CA GLN A 37 -0.65 -23.83 4.92
C GLN A 37 -1.73 -23.47 3.90
N LYS A 38 -2.69 -22.62 4.27
CA LYS A 38 -3.73 -22.14 3.35
C LYS A 38 -3.15 -21.38 2.16
N ILE A 39 -2.19 -20.48 2.40
CA ILE A 39 -1.49 -19.78 1.31
C ILE A 39 -0.82 -20.81 0.39
N GLY A 40 -0.13 -21.81 0.97
CA GLY A 40 0.53 -22.90 0.25
C GLY A 40 -0.40 -23.78 -0.62
N GLN A 41 -1.70 -23.80 -0.33
CA GLN A 41 -2.69 -24.53 -1.13
C GLN A 41 -3.10 -23.78 -2.40
N ASP A 42 -2.97 -22.45 -2.43
CA ASP A 42 -3.16 -21.64 -3.62
C ASP A 42 -1.84 -21.54 -4.40
N GLN A 43 -1.74 -22.32 -5.48
CA GLN A 43 -0.51 -22.38 -6.29
C GLN A 43 -0.17 -21.04 -6.95
N ALA A 44 -1.17 -20.30 -7.42
CA ALA A 44 -0.96 -19.04 -8.12
C ALA A 44 -0.47 -17.95 -7.14
N LEU A 45 -1.14 -17.84 -5.99
CA LEU A 45 -0.75 -16.92 -4.93
C LEU A 45 0.62 -17.29 -4.34
N SER A 46 0.86 -18.59 -4.09
CA SER A 46 2.15 -19.07 -3.60
C SER A 46 3.29 -18.74 -4.56
N ALA A 47 3.10 -18.95 -5.86
CA ALA A 47 4.12 -18.63 -6.86
C ALA A 47 4.46 -17.13 -6.87
N LYS A 48 3.44 -16.26 -6.80
CA LYS A 48 3.64 -14.80 -6.71
C LYS A 48 4.41 -14.42 -5.44
N VAL A 49 4.00 -14.94 -4.28
CA VAL A 49 4.66 -14.67 -2.99
C VAL A 49 6.11 -15.14 -3.01
N LEU A 50 6.39 -16.35 -3.48
CA LEU A 50 7.74 -16.89 -3.56
C LEU A 50 8.63 -16.10 -4.52
N ARG A 51 8.08 -15.62 -5.64
CA ARG A 51 8.80 -14.78 -6.58
C ARG A 51 9.27 -13.48 -5.93
N VAL A 52 8.37 -12.81 -5.21
CA VAL A 52 8.71 -11.55 -4.53
C VAL A 52 9.63 -11.81 -3.33
N ALA A 53 9.41 -12.86 -2.55
CA ALA A 53 10.28 -13.26 -1.45
C ALA A 53 11.72 -13.54 -1.90
N ASN A 54 11.89 -14.10 -3.09
CA ASN A 54 13.19 -14.40 -3.70
C ASN A 54 13.81 -13.23 -4.48
N SER A 55 13.16 -12.05 -4.49
CA SER A 55 13.69 -10.87 -5.15
C SER A 55 14.85 -10.24 -4.37
N ALA A 56 15.66 -9.42 -5.07
CA ALA A 56 16.74 -8.68 -4.43
C ALA A 56 16.26 -7.71 -3.34
N PHE A 57 14.95 -7.37 -3.31
CA PHE A 57 14.34 -6.56 -2.26
C PHE A 57 14.54 -7.15 -0.85
N TYR A 58 14.33 -8.45 -0.69
CA TYR A 58 14.54 -9.13 0.60
C TYR A 58 15.98 -9.56 0.83
N GLY A 59 16.83 -9.51 -0.20
CA GLY A 59 18.26 -9.78 -0.09
C GLY A 59 18.59 -11.15 0.51
N LEU A 60 17.75 -12.16 0.28
CA LEU A 60 17.92 -13.47 0.89
C LEU A 60 19.22 -14.13 0.41
N PRO A 61 20.02 -14.74 1.31
CA PRO A 61 21.28 -15.38 0.95
C PRO A 61 21.09 -16.63 0.09
N ARG A 62 19.88 -17.19 0.09
CA ARG A 62 19.45 -18.32 -0.75
C ARG A 62 17.97 -18.19 -1.07
N GLN A 63 17.56 -18.79 -2.18
CA GLN A 63 16.16 -18.86 -2.55
C GLN A 63 15.36 -19.77 -1.60
N VAL A 64 14.11 -19.40 -1.35
CA VAL A 64 13.09 -20.18 -0.64
C VAL A 64 12.15 -20.84 -1.65
N GLY A 65 11.79 -22.10 -1.41
CA GLY A 65 10.97 -22.92 -2.31
C GLY A 65 9.56 -23.20 -1.80
N SER A 66 9.20 -22.75 -0.59
CA SER A 66 7.86 -22.96 -0.02
C SER A 66 7.43 -21.81 0.89
N ILE A 67 6.12 -21.69 1.12
CA ILE A 67 5.57 -20.65 1.99
C ILE A 67 6.03 -20.84 3.44
N GLN A 68 6.06 -22.07 3.95
CA GLN A 68 6.62 -22.38 5.27
C GLN A 68 8.07 -21.92 5.41
N GLU A 69 8.87 -22.12 4.37
CA GLU A 69 10.25 -21.67 4.34
C GLU A 69 10.34 -20.13 4.30
N ALA A 70 9.52 -19.47 3.48
CA ALA A 70 9.42 -18.02 3.45
C ALA A 70 9.03 -17.45 4.81
N VAL A 71 8.07 -18.06 5.51
CA VAL A 71 7.67 -17.67 6.88
C VAL A 71 8.82 -17.84 7.86
N THR A 72 9.60 -18.91 7.74
CA THR A 72 10.76 -19.17 8.61
C THR A 72 11.86 -18.14 8.41
N VAL A 73 12.10 -17.72 7.16
CA VAL A 73 13.22 -16.82 6.81
C VAL A 73 12.84 -15.34 6.97
N LEU A 74 11.63 -14.95 6.55
CA LEU A 74 11.17 -13.55 6.51
C LEU A 74 10.31 -13.16 7.72
N GLY A 75 9.81 -14.14 8.45
CA GLY A 75 8.76 -13.96 9.44
C GLY A 75 7.36 -13.91 8.82
N PHE A 76 6.37 -14.30 9.62
CA PHE A 76 4.97 -14.35 9.19
C PHE A 76 4.43 -12.98 8.75
N GLY A 77 4.77 -11.92 9.46
CA GLY A 77 4.34 -10.56 9.12
C GLY A 77 4.76 -10.12 7.72
N SER A 78 6.02 -10.39 7.32
CA SER A 78 6.49 -10.13 5.96
C SER A 78 5.73 -10.94 4.92
N VAL A 79 5.49 -12.22 5.18
CA VAL A 79 4.72 -13.09 4.27
C VAL A 79 3.28 -12.62 4.15
N ARG A 80 2.64 -12.20 5.25
CA ARG A 80 1.32 -11.59 5.24
C ARG A 80 1.29 -10.37 4.33
N SER A 81 2.20 -9.42 4.52
CA SER A 81 2.33 -8.22 3.66
C SER A 81 2.45 -8.58 2.18
N LEU A 82 3.28 -9.59 1.86
CA LEU A 82 3.45 -10.08 0.48
C LEU A 82 2.21 -10.69 -0.12
N VAL A 83 1.50 -11.51 0.66
CA VAL A 83 0.26 -12.14 0.21
C VAL A 83 -0.81 -11.10 -0.04
N LEU A 84 -0.94 -10.11 0.84
CA LEU A 84 -1.85 -8.98 0.63
C LEU A 84 -1.48 -8.24 -0.67
N SER A 85 -0.20 -7.87 -0.86
CA SER A 85 0.26 -7.24 -2.10
C SER A 85 -0.07 -8.04 -3.35
N ALA A 86 0.32 -9.32 -3.39
CA ALA A 86 0.08 -10.18 -4.54
C ALA A 86 -1.43 -10.39 -4.79
N GLY A 87 -2.22 -10.47 -3.73
CA GLY A 87 -3.67 -10.59 -3.78
C GLY A 87 -4.34 -9.37 -4.38
N PHE A 88 -4.03 -8.16 -3.89
CA PHE A 88 -4.60 -6.92 -4.40
C PHE A 88 -4.13 -6.60 -5.81
N VAL A 89 -2.83 -6.70 -6.09
CA VAL A 89 -2.29 -6.47 -7.43
C VAL A 89 -2.96 -7.40 -8.44
N GLY A 90 -3.06 -8.69 -8.10
CA GLY A 90 -3.71 -9.67 -8.96
C GLY A 90 -5.21 -9.46 -9.12
N ALA A 91 -5.91 -9.00 -8.08
CA ALA A 91 -7.33 -8.70 -8.16
C ALA A 91 -7.59 -7.53 -9.13
N PHE A 92 -6.82 -6.46 -9.05
CA PHE A 92 -6.98 -5.26 -9.88
C PHE A 92 -6.18 -5.29 -11.20
N SER A 93 -5.65 -6.44 -11.58
CA SER A 93 -5.09 -6.68 -12.92
C SER A 93 -6.21 -7.08 -13.86
N THR A 94 -6.95 -6.10 -14.40
CA THR A 94 -8.07 -6.32 -15.33
C THR A 94 -7.67 -6.02 -16.78
N ASP A 95 -8.23 -6.77 -17.74
CA ASP A 95 -8.13 -6.52 -19.20
C ASP A 95 -9.15 -5.47 -19.69
N ASP A 96 -9.93 -4.89 -18.77
CA ASP A 96 -10.97 -3.90 -19.06
C ASP A 96 -10.38 -2.54 -19.47
N GLU A 97 -11.23 -1.69 -20.05
CA GLU A 97 -10.90 -0.29 -20.34
C GLU A 97 -10.61 0.41 -18.99
N VAL A 98 -9.36 0.81 -18.77
CA VAL A 98 -8.90 1.49 -17.55
C VAL A 98 -8.25 2.82 -17.94
N CYS A 99 -8.54 3.89 -17.20
CA CYS A 99 -7.93 5.19 -17.48
C CYS A 99 -6.60 5.40 -16.73
N VAL A 100 -6.41 4.66 -15.63
CA VAL A 100 -5.20 4.69 -14.82
C VAL A 100 -4.26 3.56 -15.23
N ASP A 101 -2.99 3.90 -15.48
CA ASP A 101 -1.94 2.90 -15.69
C ASP A 101 -1.74 2.08 -14.40
N ARG A 102 -2.23 0.84 -14.40
CA ARG A 102 -2.16 -0.09 -13.26
C ARG A 102 -0.72 -0.40 -12.85
N ASN A 103 0.21 -0.49 -13.82
CA ASN A 103 1.61 -0.76 -13.52
C ASN A 103 2.23 0.42 -12.79
N LEU A 104 2.01 1.64 -13.27
CA LEU A 104 2.52 2.84 -12.62
C LEU A 104 1.90 3.04 -11.23
N TYR A 105 0.58 2.89 -11.11
CA TYR A 105 -0.14 2.97 -9.83
C TYR A 105 0.46 2.02 -8.79
N TRP A 106 0.65 0.75 -9.15
CA TRP A 106 1.15 -0.21 -8.19
C TRP A 106 2.65 -0.03 -7.90
N GLN A 107 3.45 0.47 -8.84
CA GLN A 107 4.84 0.86 -8.57
C GLN A 107 4.93 1.97 -7.52
N ARG A 108 4.06 2.99 -7.61
CA ARG A 108 3.95 4.07 -6.62
C ARG A 108 3.49 3.52 -5.27
N SER A 109 2.43 2.71 -5.27
CA SER A 109 1.89 2.08 -4.06
C SER A 109 2.92 1.21 -3.35
N LEU A 110 3.73 0.44 -4.09
CA LEU A 110 4.79 -0.39 -3.52
C LEU A 110 5.96 0.44 -2.98
N ALA A 111 6.30 1.54 -3.65
CA ALA A 111 7.29 2.49 -3.14
C ALA A 111 6.83 3.09 -1.82
N ALA A 112 5.58 3.58 -1.75
CA ALA A 112 4.98 4.10 -0.52
C ALA A 112 4.94 3.02 0.59
N ALA A 113 4.53 1.78 0.29
CA ALA A 113 4.56 0.67 1.24
C ALA A 113 5.97 0.42 1.82
N THR A 114 6.98 0.43 0.95
CA THR A 114 8.38 0.21 1.35
C THR A 114 8.89 1.33 2.24
N TYR A 115 8.65 2.59 1.86
CA TYR A 115 9.03 3.75 2.67
C TYR A 115 8.26 3.77 3.99
N ALA A 116 6.98 3.40 4.01
CA ALA A 116 6.20 3.30 5.24
C ALA A 116 6.81 2.28 6.21
N LYS A 117 7.25 1.13 5.71
CA LYS A 117 7.98 0.13 6.50
C LYS A 117 9.30 0.66 7.05
N ALA A 118 10.06 1.43 6.26
CA ALA A 118 11.31 2.04 6.68
C ALA A 118 11.10 3.11 7.77
N VAL A 119 10.14 4.01 7.57
CA VAL A 119 9.78 5.06 8.54
C VAL A 119 9.26 4.43 9.84
N ALA A 120 8.41 3.40 9.75
CA ALA A 120 7.94 2.67 10.92
C ALA A 120 9.09 2.05 11.72
N LYS A 121 10.08 1.44 11.07
CA LYS A 121 11.30 0.92 11.74
C LYS A 121 12.07 2.03 12.45
N CYS A 122 12.26 3.18 11.80
CA CYS A 122 12.89 4.36 12.41
C CYS A 122 12.17 4.80 13.69
N LEU A 123 10.83 4.74 13.68
CA LEU A 123 9.96 5.12 14.80
C LEU A 123 9.63 3.98 15.77
N GLN A 124 10.24 2.80 15.59
CA GLN A 124 9.98 1.59 16.38
C GLN A 124 8.49 1.19 16.41
N GLN A 125 7.79 1.37 15.29
CA GLN A 125 6.40 0.97 15.07
C GLN A 125 6.32 -0.34 14.26
N ASP A 126 5.11 -0.89 14.15
CA ASP A 126 4.86 -2.07 13.33
C ASP A 126 5.07 -1.76 11.84
N GLY A 127 6.19 -2.25 11.30
CA GLY A 127 6.56 -2.05 9.91
C GLY A 127 5.71 -2.82 8.90
N GLU A 128 5.07 -3.92 9.29
CA GLU A 128 4.20 -4.68 8.38
C GLU A 128 2.83 -4.05 8.27
N MET A 129 2.30 -3.54 9.38
CA MET A 129 1.09 -2.71 9.37
C MET A 129 1.29 -1.44 8.55
N ALA A 130 2.43 -0.75 8.74
CA ALA A 130 2.80 0.42 7.94
C ALA A 130 2.94 0.09 6.45
N PHE A 131 3.56 -1.04 6.11
CA PHE A 131 3.66 -1.50 4.74
C PHE A 131 2.28 -1.68 4.09
N SER A 132 1.35 -2.38 4.75
CA SER A 132 0.00 -2.59 4.22
C SER A 132 -0.81 -1.29 4.10
N ALA A 133 -0.70 -0.38 5.07
CA ALA A 133 -1.33 0.94 4.97
C ALA A 133 -0.75 1.75 3.80
N GLY A 134 0.58 1.78 3.63
CA GLY A 134 1.23 2.46 2.51
C GLY A 134 0.93 1.84 1.16
N LEU A 135 0.69 0.53 1.09
CA LEU A 135 0.27 -0.13 -0.16
C LEU A 135 -1.15 0.26 -0.57
N LEU A 136 -2.04 0.47 0.39
CA LEU A 136 -3.47 0.66 0.17
C LEU A 136 -3.91 2.13 0.24
N HIS A 137 -2.99 3.06 0.49
CA HIS A 137 -3.32 4.47 0.74
C HIS A 137 -4.18 5.11 -0.34
N ASP A 138 -3.95 4.77 -1.60
CA ASP A 138 -4.69 5.32 -2.75
C ASP A 138 -5.62 4.30 -3.43
N ILE A 139 -5.99 3.21 -2.72
CA ILE A 139 -6.83 2.14 -3.30
C ILE A 139 -8.18 2.65 -3.85
N GLY A 140 -8.66 3.78 -3.33
CA GLY A 140 -9.88 4.43 -3.82
C GLY A 140 -9.80 4.87 -5.28
N ILE A 141 -8.61 5.16 -5.82
CA ILE A 141 -8.42 5.50 -7.25
C ILE A 141 -8.81 4.29 -8.11
N LEU A 142 -8.33 3.09 -7.76
CA LEU A 142 -8.69 1.87 -8.47
C LEU A 142 -10.19 1.56 -8.32
N VAL A 143 -10.78 1.85 -7.17
CA VAL A 143 -12.22 1.63 -6.94
C VAL A 143 -13.06 2.59 -7.79
N LEU A 144 -12.68 3.86 -7.91
CA LEU A 144 -13.36 4.82 -8.80
C LEU A 144 -13.29 4.37 -10.26
N ASP A 145 -12.11 3.98 -10.70
CA ASP A 145 -11.89 3.55 -12.09
C ASP A 145 -12.64 2.26 -12.44
N VAL A 146 -12.95 1.39 -11.48
CA VAL A 146 -13.79 0.19 -11.69
C VAL A 146 -15.28 0.49 -11.56
N CYS A 147 -15.69 1.18 -10.48
CA CYS A 147 -17.11 1.29 -10.11
C CYS A 147 -17.85 2.49 -10.73
N ASP A 148 -17.14 3.49 -11.25
CA ASP A 148 -17.70 4.66 -11.96
C ASP A 148 -16.73 5.12 -13.09
N HIS A 149 -16.31 4.15 -13.91
CA HIS A 149 -15.25 4.30 -14.92
C HIS A 149 -15.42 5.50 -15.85
N GLU A 150 -16.63 5.71 -16.41
CA GLU A 150 -16.87 6.77 -17.39
C GLU A 150 -16.68 8.18 -16.79
N ARG A 151 -17.26 8.41 -15.60
CA ARG A 151 -17.12 9.70 -14.91
C ARG A 151 -15.71 9.93 -14.40
N PHE A 152 -15.08 8.88 -13.86
CA PHE A 152 -13.71 8.98 -13.41
C PHE A 152 -12.74 9.24 -14.57
N THR A 153 -12.91 8.57 -15.71
CA THR A 153 -12.13 8.79 -16.92
C THR A 153 -12.25 10.24 -17.43
N ALA A 154 -13.46 10.79 -17.47
CA ALA A 154 -13.66 12.18 -17.87
C ALA A 154 -12.94 13.17 -16.93
N LEU A 155 -12.98 12.92 -15.63
CA LEU A 155 -12.26 13.71 -14.62
C LEU A 155 -10.74 13.56 -14.77
N TRP A 156 -10.24 12.34 -14.90
CA TRP A 156 -8.83 12.02 -15.08
C TRP A 156 -8.25 12.70 -16.32
N GLN A 157 -8.98 12.68 -17.44
CA GLN A 157 -8.59 13.37 -18.68
C GLN A 157 -8.59 14.90 -18.52
N SER A 158 -9.51 15.46 -17.72
CA SER A 158 -9.54 16.91 -17.44
C SER A 158 -8.29 17.38 -16.67
N LEU A 159 -7.67 16.48 -15.90
CA LEU A 159 -6.41 16.68 -15.18
C LEU A 159 -5.19 16.24 -15.99
N GLN A 160 -5.35 15.92 -17.28
CA GLN A 160 -4.28 15.42 -18.15
C GLN A 160 -3.61 14.14 -17.62
N GLY A 161 -4.30 13.37 -16.79
CA GLY A 161 -3.78 12.18 -16.14
C GLY A 161 -2.79 12.44 -15.00
N GLU A 162 -2.79 13.65 -14.45
CA GLU A 162 -1.99 14.01 -13.28
C GLU A 162 -2.80 13.88 -11.98
N GLU A 163 -2.16 13.40 -10.92
CA GLU A 163 -2.76 13.32 -9.58
C GLU A 163 -2.81 14.68 -8.86
N ASN A 164 -2.08 15.68 -9.37
CA ASN A 164 -2.06 17.00 -8.77
C ASN A 164 -3.43 17.69 -8.92
N GLY A 165 -4.08 18.00 -7.81
CA GLY A 165 -5.45 18.54 -7.80
C GLY A 165 -6.55 17.49 -7.90
N LEU A 166 -6.21 16.19 -7.88
CA LEU A 166 -7.17 15.10 -7.98
C LEU A 166 -8.21 15.13 -6.86
N ILE A 167 -7.78 15.37 -5.62
CA ILE A 167 -8.68 15.42 -4.45
C ILE A 167 -9.72 16.53 -4.61
N GLU A 168 -9.29 17.73 -5.00
CA GLU A 168 -10.19 18.85 -5.19
C GLU A 168 -11.18 18.58 -6.32
N ALA A 169 -10.70 17.99 -7.42
CA ALA A 169 -11.54 17.62 -8.56
C ALA A 169 -12.57 16.54 -8.17
N GLU A 170 -12.15 15.49 -7.46
CA GLU A 170 -13.03 14.40 -7.03
C GLU A 170 -14.09 14.91 -6.05
N ARG A 171 -13.70 15.72 -5.07
CA ARG A 171 -14.67 16.34 -4.15
C ARG A 171 -15.69 17.19 -4.89
N ALA A 172 -15.28 17.92 -5.92
CA ALA A 172 -16.19 18.72 -6.74
C ALA A 172 -17.13 17.85 -7.60
N ALA A 173 -16.65 16.72 -8.13
CA ALA A 173 -17.41 15.86 -9.05
C ALA A 173 -18.27 14.80 -8.36
N PHE A 174 -17.81 14.26 -7.23
CA PHE A 174 -18.39 13.11 -6.54
C PHE A 174 -18.87 13.43 -5.12
N GLY A 175 -18.42 14.55 -4.53
CA GLY A 175 -18.72 14.93 -3.14
C GLY A 175 -17.86 14.25 -2.08
N PHE A 176 -16.83 13.50 -2.49
CA PHE A 176 -15.83 12.83 -1.66
C PHE A 176 -14.57 12.59 -2.50
N ASP A 177 -13.45 12.27 -1.88
CA ASP A 177 -12.20 11.90 -2.56
C ASP A 177 -11.85 10.40 -2.46
N HIS A 178 -10.85 9.97 -3.24
CA HIS A 178 -10.38 8.58 -3.23
C HIS A 178 -9.85 8.13 -1.86
N ALA A 179 -9.30 9.01 -1.03
CA ALA A 179 -8.84 8.65 0.30
C ALA A 179 -10.03 8.29 1.22
N GLU A 180 -11.11 9.07 1.16
CA GLU A 180 -12.37 8.78 1.86
C GLU A 180 -13.03 7.49 1.38
N LEU A 181 -13.01 7.25 0.07
CA LEU A 181 -13.56 6.02 -0.53
C LEU A 181 -12.70 4.80 -0.17
N GLY A 182 -11.38 4.89 -0.28
CA GLY A 182 -10.45 3.82 0.05
C GLY A 182 -10.55 3.41 1.52
N ALA A 183 -10.73 4.37 2.42
CA ALA A 183 -11.00 4.12 3.82
C ALA A 183 -12.30 3.34 4.04
N GLU A 184 -13.39 3.75 3.39
CA GLU A 184 -14.67 3.04 3.49
C GLU A 184 -14.61 1.61 2.89
N VAL A 185 -13.86 1.41 1.80
CA VAL A 185 -13.64 0.10 1.19
C VAL A 185 -12.84 -0.82 2.11
N THR A 186 -11.73 -0.33 2.67
CA THR A 186 -10.91 -1.12 3.61
C THR A 186 -11.65 -1.43 4.90
N ARG A 187 -12.51 -0.52 5.39
CA ARG A 187 -13.44 -0.79 6.50
C ARG A 187 -14.37 -1.97 6.19
N ARG A 188 -14.97 -2.01 4.99
CA ARG A 188 -15.84 -3.12 4.55
C ARG A 188 -15.07 -4.43 4.40
N TRP A 189 -13.81 -4.37 3.99
CA TRP A 189 -12.88 -5.50 4.00
C TRP A 189 -12.34 -5.87 5.39
N LYS A 190 -12.82 -5.19 6.44
CA LYS A 190 -12.48 -5.47 7.85
C LYS A 190 -11.00 -5.26 8.18
N PHE A 191 -10.34 -4.31 7.52
CA PHE A 191 -9.04 -3.84 7.99
C PHE A 191 -9.15 -3.21 9.38
N PRO A 192 -8.07 -3.25 10.18
CA PRO A 192 -8.00 -2.52 11.44
C PRO A 192 -8.33 -1.03 11.27
N PRO A 193 -9.05 -0.40 12.22
CA PRO A 193 -9.40 1.03 12.15
C PRO A 193 -8.19 1.95 11.95
N VAL A 194 -7.02 1.60 12.50
CA VAL A 194 -5.79 2.38 12.32
C VAL A 194 -5.32 2.42 10.86
N ILE A 195 -5.57 1.36 10.08
CA ILE A 195 -5.29 1.35 8.64
C ILE A 195 -6.34 2.19 7.90
N GLU A 196 -7.62 2.07 8.28
CA GLU A 196 -8.69 2.93 7.73
C GLU A 196 -8.34 4.42 7.92
N ASP A 197 -7.97 4.82 9.13
CA ASP A 197 -7.63 6.21 9.46
C ASP A 197 -6.35 6.68 8.76
N ALA A 198 -5.37 5.80 8.59
CA ALA A 198 -4.18 6.10 7.80
C ALA A 198 -4.55 6.40 6.34
N ILE A 199 -5.42 5.59 5.73
CA ILE A 199 -5.91 5.81 4.36
C ILE A 199 -6.75 7.09 4.30
N ARG A 200 -7.68 7.31 5.22
CA ARG A 200 -8.60 8.46 5.17
C ARG A 200 -7.90 9.81 5.29
N TYR A 201 -6.88 9.89 6.15
CA TYR A 201 -6.30 11.17 6.57
C TYR A 201 -4.87 11.40 6.07
N HIS A 202 -4.32 10.55 5.20
CA HIS A 202 -2.94 10.76 4.73
C HIS A 202 -2.75 12.01 3.85
N TYR A 203 -3.80 12.66 3.35
CA TYR A 203 -3.70 13.99 2.74
C TYR A 203 -3.97 15.15 3.70
N GLN A 204 -4.27 14.86 4.97
CA GLN A 204 -4.67 15.85 5.99
C GLN A 204 -3.68 15.84 7.18
N PRO A 205 -2.46 16.39 7.02
CA PRO A 205 -1.44 16.41 8.09
C PRO A 205 -1.88 17.13 9.38
N GLU A 206 -2.85 18.02 9.28
CA GLU A 206 -3.48 18.73 10.39
C GLU A 206 -4.55 17.92 11.12
N HIS A 207 -4.97 16.77 10.59
CA HIS A 207 -6.04 15.96 11.19
C HIS A 207 -5.70 15.56 12.64
N ARG A 208 -6.70 15.59 13.53
CA ARG A 208 -6.56 15.25 14.96
C ARG A 208 -7.72 14.34 15.41
N PRO A 209 -7.49 13.39 16.35
CA PRO A 209 -6.23 13.13 17.06
C PRO A 209 -5.12 12.60 16.14
N PHE A 210 -3.87 12.98 16.41
CA PHE A 210 -2.76 12.57 15.57
C PHE A 210 -2.50 11.07 15.73
N GLN A 211 -2.53 10.34 14.62
CA GLN A 211 -2.19 8.92 14.59
C GLN A 211 -0.82 8.72 13.94
N VAL A 212 0.04 7.96 14.63
CA VAL A 212 1.41 7.73 14.18
C VAL A 212 1.44 7.01 12.83
N LEU A 213 0.54 6.04 12.60
CA LEU A 213 0.45 5.32 11.33
C LEU A 213 0.05 6.24 10.17
N THR A 214 -0.91 7.13 10.35
CA THR A 214 -1.27 8.15 9.35
C THR A 214 -0.07 9.03 9.02
N GLY A 215 0.68 9.49 10.02
CA GLY A 215 1.89 10.28 9.81
C GLY A 215 2.99 9.49 9.08
N ILE A 216 3.14 8.19 9.37
CA ILE A 216 4.06 7.30 8.64
C ILE A 216 3.67 7.23 7.16
N VAL A 217 2.39 7.00 6.85
CA VAL A 217 1.90 6.92 5.47
C VAL A 217 2.08 8.27 4.73
N GLN A 218 1.82 9.39 5.41
CA GLN A 218 2.08 10.74 4.88
C GLN A 218 3.55 10.92 4.47
N VAL A 219 4.49 10.61 5.38
CA VAL A 219 5.92 10.70 5.06
C VAL A 219 6.26 9.75 3.91
N ALA A 220 5.76 8.53 3.95
CA ALA A 220 6.08 7.51 2.94
C ALA A 220 5.61 7.88 1.54
N ALA A 221 4.40 8.45 1.40
CA ALA A 221 3.88 8.94 0.12
C ALA A 221 4.74 10.10 -0.42
N LEU A 222 5.20 11.01 0.44
CA LEU A 222 6.14 12.07 0.04
C LEU A 222 7.47 11.51 -0.44
N LEU A 223 8.06 10.55 0.29
CA LEU A 223 9.33 9.92 -0.11
C LEU A 223 9.19 9.14 -1.42
N ALA A 224 8.06 8.46 -1.64
CA ALA A 224 7.77 7.79 -2.89
C ALA A 224 7.73 8.78 -4.06
N ARG A 225 7.07 9.93 -3.87
CA ARG A 225 7.01 10.99 -4.87
C ARG A 225 8.39 11.61 -5.15
N PHE A 226 9.17 11.93 -4.11
CA PHE A 226 10.53 12.47 -4.28
C PHE A 226 11.43 11.50 -5.06
N SER A 227 11.31 10.20 -4.79
CA SER A 227 12.01 9.15 -5.53
C SER A 227 11.60 9.09 -6.99
N GLU A 228 10.30 9.15 -7.29
CA GLU A 228 9.76 9.16 -8.65
C GLU A 228 10.23 10.39 -9.44
N GLU A 229 10.20 11.57 -8.81
CA GLU A 229 10.67 12.84 -9.36
C GLU A 229 12.21 12.92 -9.45
N LYS A 230 12.93 11.90 -8.97
CA LYS A 230 14.40 11.83 -8.94
C LYS A 230 15.03 13.03 -8.21
N GLN A 231 14.37 13.51 -7.16
CA GLN A 231 14.94 14.54 -6.30
C GLN A 231 16.19 14.02 -5.59
N PRO A 232 17.22 14.86 -5.34
CA PRO A 232 18.40 14.47 -4.58
C PRO A 232 18.02 13.95 -3.19
N GLU A 233 18.48 12.75 -2.84
CA GLU A 233 18.10 12.09 -1.58
C GLU A 233 18.48 12.95 -0.36
N GLU A 234 19.54 13.76 -0.45
CA GLU A 234 19.99 14.65 0.62
C GLU A 234 18.99 15.76 0.99
N GLU A 235 18.04 16.07 0.09
CA GLU A 235 17.02 17.11 0.26
C GLU A 235 15.70 16.55 0.82
N TRP A 236 15.49 15.23 0.75
CA TRP A 236 14.20 14.60 1.08
C TRP A 236 13.71 14.93 2.49
N PHE A 237 14.61 14.92 3.49
CA PHE A 237 14.22 15.22 4.87
C PHE A 237 13.68 16.65 5.04
N GLU A 238 14.23 17.63 4.31
CA GLU A 238 13.74 19.01 4.36
C GLU A 238 12.45 19.19 3.56
N GLY A 239 12.22 18.34 2.55
CA GLY A 239 10.95 18.25 1.84
C GLY A 239 9.78 17.74 2.70
N ILE A 240 10.05 17.09 3.84
CA ILE A 240 9.00 16.65 4.77
C ILE A 240 8.50 17.87 5.57
N PRO A 241 7.18 18.16 5.57
CA PRO A 241 6.61 19.28 6.32
C PRO A 241 7.03 19.28 7.79
N GLN A 242 7.50 20.42 8.28
CA GLN A 242 7.98 20.57 9.66
C GLN A 242 6.96 20.08 10.72
N PRO A 243 5.65 20.40 10.64
CA PRO A 243 4.68 19.89 11.61
C PRO A 243 4.62 18.37 11.67
N LEU A 244 4.87 17.69 10.55
CA LEU A 244 4.86 16.23 10.47
C LEU A 244 6.16 15.63 11.04
N ARG A 245 7.32 16.26 10.74
CA ARG A 245 8.60 15.91 11.37
C ARG A 245 8.51 16.02 12.90
N ASP A 246 7.95 17.13 13.39
CA ASP A 246 7.81 17.40 14.82
C ASP A 246 6.83 16.43 15.49
N ALA A 247 5.67 16.17 14.86
CA ALA A 247 4.66 15.25 15.39
C ALA A 247 5.18 13.81 15.51
N LEU A 248 5.96 13.35 14.53
CA LEU A 248 6.59 12.03 14.54
C LEU A 248 7.90 11.98 15.34
N LYS A 249 8.45 13.13 15.75
CA LYS A 249 9.81 13.26 16.28
C LYS A 249 10.84 12.60 15.35
N LEU A 250 10.69 12.84 14.05
CA LEU A 250 11.46 12.17 13.02
C LEU A 250 12.92 12.64 13.08
N ASP A 251 13.83 11.68 13.15
CA ASP A 251 15.27 11.93 13.18
C ASP A 251 15.86 11.67 11.79
N ARG A 252 16.63 12.63 11.28
CA ARG A 252 17.21 12.58 9.94
C ARG A 252 18.10 11.36 9.76
N ASP A 253 19.06 11.16 10.65
CA ASP A 253 20.08 10.12 10.51
C ASP A 253 19.47 8.72 10.64
N LYS A 254 18.51 8.55 11.56
CA LYS A 254 17.75 7.30 11.68
C LYS A 254 16.89 7.03 10.45
N LEU A 255 16.24 8.05 9.88
CA LEU A 255 15.44 7.88 8.67
C LEU A 255 16.32 7.33 7.54
N TYR A 256 17.39 8.04 7.18
CA TYR A 256 18.29 7.64 6.08
C TYR A 256 18.94 6.28 6.32
N LYS A 257 19.26 5.93 7.57
CA LYS A 257 19.77 4.59 7.91
C LYS A 257 18.79 3.46 7.56
N HIS A 258 17.49 3.74 7.56
CA HIS A 258 16.45 2.73 7.34
C HIS A 258 15.83 2.77 5.94
N LEU A 259 16.12 3.78 5.12
CA LEU A 259 15.63 3.85 3.75
C LEU A 259 16.11 2.64 2.92
N PRO A 260 15.26 2.11 2.03
CA PRO A 260 15.67 1.06 1.11
C PRO A 260 16.70 1.60 0.11
N LEU A 261 17.60 0.73 -0.34
CA LEU A 261 18.48 1.06 -1.46
C LEU A 261 17.67 1.15 -2.77
N PRO A 262 18.03 2.02 -3.73
CA PRO A 262 17.33 2.14 -5.01
C PRO A 262 17.18 0.79 -5.74
N GLU A 263 18.21 -0.05 -5.74
CA GLU A 263 18.15 -1.39 -6.34
C GLU A 263 17.14 -2.34 -5.68
N GLN A 264 16.89 -2.19 -4.37
CA GLN A 264 15.90 -2.99 -3.66
C GLN A 264 14.51 -2.59 -4.12
N LEU A 265 14.25 -1.29 -4.25
CA LEU A 265 12.96 -0.77 -4.69
C LEU A 265 12.65 -1.18 -6.14
N GLU A 266 13.63 -1.08 -7.04
CA GLU A 266 13.48 -1.54 -8.43
C GLU A 266 13.27 -3.05 -8.54
N ALA A 267 13.97 -3.85 -7.72
CA ALA A 267 13.75 -5.29 -7.68
C ALA A 267 12.35 -5.66 -7.19
N ALA A 268 11.79 -4.91 -6.23
CA ALA A 268 10.42 -5.13 -5.75
C ALA A 268 9.40 -4.85 -6.86
N LYS A 269 9.56 -3.73 -7.58
CA LYS A 269 8.68 -3.36 -8.70
C LYS A 269 8.66 -4.44 -9.77
N ASN A 270 9.83 -4.89 -10.23
CA ASN A 270 9.91 -5.86 -11.33
C ASN A 270 9.28 -7.23 -11.04
N GLN A 271 9.20 -7.64 -9.78
CA GLN A 271 8.76 -8.99 -9.39
C GLN A 271 7.26 -9.06 -9.07
N ILE A 272 6.64 -7.93 -8.71
CA ILE A 272 5.20 -7.85 -8.45
C ILE A 272 4.40 -7.70 -9.75
N PHE A 273 4.99 -7.09 -10.79
CA PHE A 273 4.31 -6.78 -12.07
C PHE A 273 4.74 -7.67 -13.26
N SER A 274 5.51 -8.73 -13.01
CA SER A 274 5.84 -9.80 -13.99
C SER A 274 4.94 -11.03 -13.83
#